data_AF-A0A939B092-F1
#
_entry.id   AF-A0A939B092-F1
#
_cell.length_a   1.000
_cell.length_b   1.000
_cell.length_c   1.000
_cell.angle_alpha   90.00
_cell.angle_beta   90.00
_cell.angle_gamma   90.00
#
_symmetry.space_group_name_H-M   'P 1'
#
loop_
_entity.id
_entity.type
_entity.pdbx_description
1 polymer ?
#
loop_
_entity_poly.entity_id
_entity_poly.type
_entity_poly.pdbx_seq_one_letter_code
_entity_poly.pdbx_strand_id
1 'polypeptide(L)'
;MTQPVSTALRALALALLLSPAAAQAHGIESSLTRLESLTNSLVLESRFSNGEPTSDAVVRLVAPDGESLELGRTNAEGQLSFALPKQANGEWELQVDGGPGHRDYLEMPVKAGQAQLDQISRHHHSNPLPWLSALGATAMLLGLQRMRRFR
;
A
#
# COMPACT_ATOMS: atom_id res chain seq x y z
N MET A 1 55.90 1.22 -4.20
CA MET A 1 55.31 0.30 -5.20
C MET A 1 53.79 0.40 -5.10
N THR A 2 53.14 1.12 -6.00
CA THR A 2 51.67 1.26 -6.03
C THR A 2 51.09 0.27 -7.03
N GLN A 3 50.36 -0.75 -6.55
CA GLN A 3 49.73 -1.75 -7.41
C GLN A 3 48.59 -1.08 -8.21
N PRO A 4 48.52 -1.26 -9.54
CA PRO A 4 47.43 -0.72 -10.34
C PRO A 4 46.13 -1.46 -10.00
N VAL A 5 45.14 -0.73 -9.50
CA VAL A 5 43.80 -1.28 -9.26
C VAL A 5 43.17 -1.61 -10.60
N SER A 6 42.81 -2.87 -10.82
CA SER A 6 42.18 -3.37 -12.03
C SER A 6 40.93 -2.57 -12.38
N THR A 7 40.76 -2.22 -13.67
CA THR A 7 39.55 -1.59 -14.21
C THR A 7 38.28 -2.39 -13.90
N ALA A 8 38.39 -3.71 -13.80
CA ALA A 8 37.28 -4.57 -13.39
C ALA A 8 36.85 -4.32 -11.93
N LEU A 9 37.80 -4.06 -11.02
CA LEU A 9 37.51 -3.73 -9.63
C LEU A 9 36.81 -2.38 -9.52
N ARG A 10 37.22 -1.41 -10.35
CA ARG A 10 36.59 -0.08 -10.41
C ARG A 10 35.16 -0.17 -10.96
N ALA A 11 34.94 -0.97 -12.00
CA ALA A 11 33.62 -1.18 -12.59
C ALA A 11 32.66 -1.87 -11.60
N LEU A 12 33.14 -2.87 -10.86
CA LEU A 12 32.36 -3.56 -9.84
C LEU A 12 31.98 -2.63 -8.67
N ALA A 13 32.92 -1.83 -8.18
CA ALA A 13 32.66 -0.85 -7.12
C ALA A 13 31.63 0.19 -7.56
N LEU A 14 31.72 0.66 -8.80
CA LEU A 14 30.76 1.61 -9.36
C LEU A 14 29.35 1.00 -9.50
N ALA A 15 29.25 -0.27 -9.92
CA ALA A 15 27.99 -0.99 -10.01
C ALA A 15 27.31 -1.18 -8.63
N LEU A 16 28.10 -1.45 -7.59
CA LEU A 16 27.60 -1.55 -6.21
C LEU A 16 27.10 -0.19 -5.66
N LEU A 17 27.78 0.90 -5.99
CA LEU A 17 27.36 2.26 -5.60
C LEU A 17 26.12 2.76 -6.36
N LEU A 18 25.93 2.29 -7.59
CA LEU A 18 24.77 2.59 -8.43
C LEU A 18 23.60 1.62 -8.21
N SER A 19 23.76 0.64 -7.32
CA SER A 19 22.67 -0.28 -6.99
C SER A 19 21.58 0.50 -6.25
N PRO A 20 20.33 0.54 -6.76
CA PRO A 20 19.25 1.21 -6.05
C PRO A 20 19.06 0.53 -4.70
N ALA A 21 19.21 1.28 -3.62
CA ALA A 21 18.84 0.80 -2.31
C ALA A 21 17.34 0.51 -2.31
N ALA A 22 16.93 -0.66 -1.80
CA ALA A 22 15.52 -0.94 -1.59
C ALA A 22 14.98 0.09 -0.57
N ALA A 23 14.19 1.05 -1.05
CA ALA A 23 13.46 1.96 -0.19
C ALA A 23 12.33 1.17 0.47
N GLN A 24 12.45 0.94 1.78
CA GLN A 24 11.36 0.39 2.59
C GLN A 24 10.32 1.50 2.79
N ALA A 25 9.33 1.56 1.90
CA ALA A 25 8.15 2.39 2.15
C ALA A 25 7.34 1.72 3.27
N HIS A 26 7.28 2.37 4.43
CA HIS A 26 6.42 1.93 5.52
C HIS A 26 4.99 2.38 5.18
N GLY A 27 4.15 1.44 4.80
CA GLY A 27 2.74 1.68 4.54
C GLY A 27 1.95 1.87 5.83
N ILE A 28 0.75 2.43 5.67
CA ILE A 28 -0.31 2.32 6.67
C ILE A 28 -1.21 1.16 6.24
N GLU A 29 -1.71 0.41 7.21
CA GLU A 29 -2.73 -0.62 7.04
C GLU A 29 -3.94 -0.24 7.90
N SER A 30 -5.12 -0.20 7.27
CA SER A 30 -6.36 0.15 7.95
C SER A 30 -7.42 -0.95 7.83
N SER A 31 -8.27 -1.05 8.84
CA SER A 31 -9.39 -1.99 8.86
C SER A 31 -10.64 -1.34 9.43
N LEU A 32 -11.80 -1.86 9.01
CA LEU A 32 -13.10 -1.41 9.50
C LEU A 32 -13.84 -2.56 10.19
N THR A 33 -14.36 -2.28 11.38
CA THR A 33 -15.25 -3.18 12.11
C THR A 33 -16.57 -2.48 12.42
N ARG A 34 -17.64 -3.25 12.60
CA ARG A 34 -18.93 -2.73 13.04
C ARG A 34 -19.04 -2.81 14.54
N LEU A 35 -19.56 -1.76 15.16
CA LEU A 35 -19.98 -1.82 16.56
C LEU A 35 -21.29 -2.61 16.66
N GLU A 36 -21.25 -3.82 17.20
CA GLU A 36 -22.40 -4.72 17.37
C GLU A 36 -23.59 -4.04 18.08
N SER A 37 -23.34 -3.08 18.99
CA SER A 37 -24.35 -2.38 19.76
C SER A 37 -25.05 -1.22 19.01
N LEU A 38 -24.52 -0.78 17.86
CA LEU A 38 -25.01 0.39 17.12
C LEU A 38 -25.06 0.09 15.62
N THR A 39 -26.26 -0.01 15.07
CA THR A 39 -26.53 -0.54 13.72
C THR A 39 -25.78 0.16 12.57
N ASN A 40 -25.27 1.38 12.80
CA ASN A 40 -24.59 2.19 11.78
C ASN A 40 -23.24 2.77 12.23
N SER A 41 -22.66 2.27 13.33
CA SER A 41 -21.36 2.76 13.82
C SER A 41 -20.24 1.84 13.34
N LEU A 42 -19.20 2.46 12.78
CA LEU A 42 -17.97 1.79 12.36
C LEU A 42 -16.81 2.21 13.27
N VAL A 43 -15.84 1.33 13.42
CA VAL A 43 -14.54 1.63 14.00
C VAL A 43 -13.49 1.39 12.94
N LEU A 44 -12.76 2.45 12.63
CA LEU A 44 -11.49 2.39 11.94
C LEU A 44 -10.40 2.02 12.95
N GLU A 45 -9.57 1.06 12.61
CA GLU A 45 -8.26 0.85 13.25
C GLU A 45 -7.18 1.00 12.17
N SER A 46 -6.15 1.80 12.45
CA SER A 46 -5.07 2.10 11.50
C SER A 46 -3.70 2.00 12.18
N ARG A 47 -2.75 1.34 11.51
CA ARG A 47 -1.39 1.11 12.00
C ARG A 47 -0.38 1.30 10.88
N PHE A 48 0.82 1.71 11.23
CA PHE A 48 1.97 1.59 10.35
C PHE A 48 2.37 0.11 10.21
N SER A 49 3.07 -0.25 9.13
CA SER A 49 3.53 -1.62 8.87
C SER A 49 4.48 -2.18 9.95
N ASN A 50 5.03 -1.33 10.82
CA ASN A 50 5.82 -1.72 11.99
C ASN A 50 4.94 -2.06 13.23
N GLY A 51 3.62 -1.94 13.12
CA GLY A 51 2.63 -2.19 14.17
C GLY A 51 2.29 -0.98 15.05
N GLU A 52 3.03 0.13 14.93
CA GLU A 52 2.75 1.36 15.67
C GLU A 52 1.38 1.93 15.25
N PRO A 53 0.55 2.39 16.21
CA PRO A 53 -0.70 3.03 15.86
C PRO A 53 -0.48 4.28 15.02
N THR A 54 -1.29 4.47 13.99
CA THR A 54 -1.31 5.72 13.24
C THR A 54 -2.08 6.76 14.05
N SER A 55 -1.49 7.29 15.12
CA SER A 55 -2.12 8.27 16.01
C SER A 55 -2.24 9.63 15.34
N ASP A 56 -3.32 10.37 15.64
CA ASP A 56 -3.52 11.74 15.16
C ASP A 56 -3.59 11.86 13.62
N ALA A 57 -3.92 10.77 12.92
CA ALA A 57 -4.13 10.78 11.48
C ALA A 57 -5.49 11.40 11.13
N VAL A 58 -5.53 12.23 10.08
CA VAL A 58 -6.80 12.78 9.58
C VAL A 58 -7.55 11.70 8.82
N VAL A 59 -8.84 11.55 9.13
CA VAL A 59 -9.72 10.62 8.43
C VAL A 59 -10.77 11.39 7.65
N ARG A 60 -10.86 11.12 6.35
CA ARG A 60 -11.87 11.69 5.45
C ARG A 60 -12.71 10.59 4.82
N LEU A 61 -13.99 10.88 4.66
CA LEU A 61 -14.92 10.08 3.89
C LEU A 61 -15.18 10.79 2.56
N VAL A 62 -15.02 10.07 1.45
CA VAL A 62 -15.24 10.59 0.10
C VAL A 62 -16.42 9.88 -0.53
N ALA A 63 -17.39 10.65 -0.99
CA ALA A 63 -18.59 10.19 -1.66
C ALA A 63 -18.30 9.76 -3.12
N PRO A 64 -19.19 8.96 -3.74
CA PRO A 64 -19.01 8.52 -5.12
C PRO A 64 -18.90 9.64 -6.17
N ASP A 65 -19.41 10.84 -5.86
CA ASP A 65 -19.32 12.04 -6.70
C ASP A 65 -18.04 12.86 -6.44
N GLY A 66 -17.20 12.43 -5.50
CA GLY A 66 -15.96 13.08 -5.11
C GLY A 66 -16.09 14.10 -3.98
N GLU A 67 -17.30 14.36 -3.45
CA GLU A 67 -17.45 15.22 -2.27
C GLU A 67 -16.74 14.60 -1.06
N SER A 68 -15.96 15.39 -0.31
CA SER A 68 -15.20 14.91 0.84
C SER A 68 -15.68 15.54 2.15
N LEU A 69 -15.82 14.70 3.17
CA LEU A 69 -16.17 15.06 4.54
C LEU A 69 -15.06 14.61 5.49
N GLU A 70 -14.50 15.53 6.28
CA GLU A 70 -13.60 15.16 7.37
C GLU A 70 -14.39 14.58 8.55
N LEU A 71 -14.02 13.37 8.97
CA LEU A 71 -14.66 12.66 10.08
C LEU A 71 -13.99 12.95 11.42
N GLY A 72 -12.71 13.33 11.39
CA GLY A 72 -11.91 13.64 12.57
C GLY A 72 -10.51 13.06 12.50
N ARG A 73 -9.94 12.76 13.67
CA ARG A 73 -8.58 12.23 13.82
C ARG A 73 -8.57 10.94 14.64
N THR A 74 -7.67 10.02 14.31
CA THR A 74 -7.46 8.81 15.12
C THR A 74 -6.91 9.15 16.51
N ASN A 75 -7.30 8.37 17.51
CA ASN A 75 -6.81 8.50 18.88
C ASN A 75 -5.39 7.92 19.06
N ALA A 76 -4.90 7.87 20.31
CA ALA A 76 -3.58 7.35 20.64
C ALA A 76 -3.40 5.86 20.27
N GLU A 77 -4.51 5.10 20.23
CA GLU A 77 -4.56 3.71 19.83
C GLU A 77 -4.72 3.51 18.30
N GLY A 78 -4.74 4.59 17.51
CA GLY A 78 -4.90 4.54 16.06
C GLY A 78 -6.35 4.28 15.61
N GLN A 79 -7.32 4.59 16.47
CA GLN A 79 -8.73 4.29 16.24
C GLN A 79 -9.59 5.54 16.03
N LEU A 80 -10.64 5.41 15.21
CA LEU A 80 -11.70 6.41 15.08
C LEU A 80 -13.06 5.72 14.94
N SER A 81 -14.02 6.11 15.77
CA SER A 81 -15.43 5.72 15.60
C SER A 81 -16.20 6.77 14.81
N PHE A 82 -16.99 6.34 13.83
CA PHE A 82 -17.81 7.23 13.01
C PHE A 82 -19.07 6.52 12.52
N ALA A 83 -20.01 7.30 11.98
CA ALA A 83 -21.22 6.79 11.37
C ALA A 83 -21.32 7.26 9.92
N LEU A 84 -21.88 6.42 9.06
CA LEU A 84 -22.17 6.79 7.68
C LEU A 84 -23.45 7.64 7.59
N PRO A 85 -23.57 8.50 6.56
CA PRO A 85 -24.83 9.15 6.24
C PRO A 85 -25.94 8.11 6.04
N LYS A 86 -27.12 8.30 6.65
CA LYS A 86 -28.20 7.30 6.68
C LYS A 86 -28.69 6.83 5.30
N GLN A 87 -28.52 7.66 4.27
CA GLN A 87 -28.97 7.39 2.91
C GLN A 87 -27.80 7.15 1.94
N ALA A 88 -26.58 6.97 2.45
CA ALA A 88 -25.41 6.71 1.63
C ALA A 88 -25.59 5.41 0.83
N ASN A 89 -25.21 5.46 -0.45
CA ASN A 89 -25.18 4.33 -1.38
C ASN A 89 -23.99 4.48 -2.34
N GLY A 90 -23.53 3.38 -2.91
CA GLY A 90 -22.46 3.36 -3.91
C GLY A 90 -21.08 3.09 -3.30
N GLU A 91 -20.04 3.33 -4.09
CA GLU A 91 -18.64 3.15 -3.69
C GLU A 91 -18.13 4.40 -3.00
N TRP A 92 -17.97 4.31 -1.68
CA TRP A 92 -17.36 5.36 -0.87
C TRP A 92 -15.90 5.03 -0.65
N GLU A 93 -15.08 6.03 -0.37
CA GLU A 93 -13.69 5.83 0.00
C GLU A 93 -13.42 6.43 1.38
N LEU A 94 -12.73 5.68 2.24
CA LEU A 94 -12.20 6.19 3.48
C LEU A 94 -10.71 6.47 3.31
N GLN A 95 -10.30 7.71 3.52
CA GLN A 95 -8.90 8.13 3.42
C GLN A 95 -8.33 8.35 4.82
N VAL A 96 -7.17 7.77 5.08
CA VAL A 96 -6.39 7.98 6.31
C VAL A 96 -5.10 8.69 5.95
N ASP A 97 -4.87 9.88 6.50
CA ASP A 97 -3.69 10.71 6.25
C ASP A 97 -2.86 10.82 7.53
N GLY A 98 -1.81 10.00 7.62
CA GLY A 98 -0.84 9.99 8.72
C GLY A 98 0.29 10.99 8.54
N GLY A 99 0.24 11.85 7.51
CA GLY A 99 1.27 12.84 7.21
C GLY A 99 2.10 12.52 5.96
N PRO A 100 3.19 13.27 5.70
CA PRO A 100 3.94 13.19 4.46
C PRO A 100 4.40 11.76 4.12
N GLY A 101 3.91 11.22 3.00
CA GLY A 101 4.26 9.88 2.54
C GLY A 101 3.47 8.73 3.17
N HIS A 102 2.56 9.00 4.10
CA HIS A 102 1.82 7.98 4.84
C HIS A 102 0.32 8.17 4.67
N ARG A 103 -0.25 7.49 3.66
CA ARG A 103 -1.68 7.53 3.37
C ARG A 103 -2.22 6.15 3.03
N ASP A 104 -3.47 5.94 3.41
CA ASP A 104 -4.21 4.74 3.08
C ASP A 104 -5.60 5.11 2.54
N TYR A 105 -6.11 4.27 1.65
CA TYR A 105 -7.35 4.48 0.90
C TYR A 105 -8.14 3.18 0.90
N LEU A 106 -9.31 3.19 1.55
CA LEU A 106 -10.16 2.02 1.71
C LEU A 106 -11.46 2.21 0.94
N GLU A 107 -11.59 1.49 -0.18
CA GLU A 107 -12.85 1.37 -0.91
C GLU A 107 -13.89 0.65 -0.04
N MET A 108 -15.07 1.25 0.06
CA MET A 108 -16.14 0.84 0.95
C MET A 108 -17.47 0.89 0.20
N PRO A 109 -17.94 -0.26 -0.33
CA PRO A 109 -19.29 -0.36 -0.86
C PRO A 109 -20.31 -0.10 0.25
N VAL A 110 -21.23 0.84 0.02
CA VAL A 110 -22.29 1.21 0.95
C VAL A 110 -23.66 0.94 0.33
N LYS A 111 -24.56 0.35 1.11
CA LYS A 111 -25.96 0.15 0.73
C LYS A 111 -26.87 0.57 1.86
N ALA A 112 -27.80 1.49 1.59
CA ALA A 112 -28.75 2.02 2.56
C ALA A 112 -28.09 2.48 3.89
N GLY A 113 -26.98 3.21 3.78
CA GLY A 113 -26.23 3.71 4.93
C GLY A 113 -25.38 2.66 5.67
N GLN A 114 -25.25 1.45 5.14
CA GLN A 114 -24.47 0.37 5.74
C GLN A 114 -23.29 -0.04 4.86
N ALA A 115 -22.08 0.00 5.44
CA ALA A 115 -20.88 -0.54 4.81
C ALA A 115 -21.00 -2.06 4.64
N GLN A 116 -20.66 -2.56 3.46
CA GLN A 116 -20.63 -3.97 3.12
C GLN A 116 -19.24 -4.55 3.46
N LEU A 117 -18.96 -4.70 4.76
CA LEU A 117 -17.62 -5.04 5.27
C LEU A 117 -17.02 -6.33 4.65
N ASP A 118 -17.86 -7.32 4.34
CA ASP A 118 -17.42 -8.57 3.69
C ASP A 118 -16.80 -8.37 2.30
N GLN A 119 -17.10 -7.24 1.65
CA GLN A 119 -16.56 -6.88 0.33
C GLN A 119 -15.24 -6.13 0.45
N ILE A 120 -15.08 -5.30 1.50
CA ILE A 120 -13.86 -4.54 1.80
C ILE A 120 -12.67 -5.49 2.03
N SER A 121 -12.86 -6.52 2.85
CA SER A 121 -11.81 -7.50 3.18
C SER A 121 -11.28 -8.26 1.96
N ARG A 122 -12.08 -8.40 0.89
CA ARG A 122 -11.68 -9.13 -0.33
C ARG A 122 -10.77 -8.29 -1.22
N HIS A 123 -11.01 -6.98 -1.30
CA HIS A 123 -10.21 -6.06 -2.12
C HIS A 123 -8.78 -5.89 -1.58
N HIS A 124 -8.58 -5.97 -0.26
CA HIS A 124 -7.24 -5.88 0.35
C HIS A 124 -6.31 -7.06 0.01
N HIS A 125 -6.84 -8.22 -0.39
CA HIS A 125 -6.05 -9.43 -0.69
C HIS A 125 -5.75 -9.65 -2.18
N SER A 126 -6.21 -8.78 -3.08
CA SER A 126 -6.05 -8.95 -4.52
C SER A 126 -5.12 -7.89 -5.12
N ASN A 127 -3.81 -8.05 -4.93
CA ASN A 127 -2.85 -7.69 -5.98
C ASN A 127 -1.54 -8.49 -5.89
N PRO A 128 -1.33 -9.43 -6.83
CA PRO A 128 -0.06 -9.42 -7.51
C PRO A 128 -0.33 -9.30 -9.01
N LEU A 129 0.00 -8.14 -9.59
CA LEU A 129 0.20 -7.96 -11.02
C LEU A 129 1.10 -9.11 -11.55
N PRO A 130 0.57 -10.13 -12.27
CA PRO A 130 1.34 -11.31 -12.63
C PRO A 130 2.19 -11.11 -13.88
N TRP A 131 2.18 -9.92 -14.49
CA TRP A 131 2.79 -9.68 -15.79
C TRP A 131 4.19 -9.04 -15.75
N LEU A 132 4.69 -8.63 -14.58
CA LEU A 132 6.05 -8.07 -14.46
C LEU A 132 7.12 -9.10 -14.06
N SER A 133 6.75 -10.32 -13.65
CA SER A 133 7.70 -11.41 -13.43
C SER A 133 8.17 -12.09 -14.73
N ALA A 134 7.56 -11.78 -15.88
CA ALA A 134 7.90 -12.40 -17.16
C ALA A 134 9.11 -11.77 -17.89
N LEU A 135 9.54 -10.55 -17.53
CA LEU A 135 10.67 -9.89 -18.19
C LEU A 135 12.04 -10.11 -17.50
N GLY A 136 12.06 -10.75 -16.34
CA GLY A 136 13.31 -11.15 -15.66
C GLY A 136 13.94 -12.44 -16.19
N ALA A 137 13.16 -13.29 -16.86
CA ALA A 137 13.61 -14.63 -17.27
C ALA A 137 14.19 -14.69 -18.70
N THR A 138 13.97 -13.68 -19.55
CA THR A 138 14.45 -13.69 -20.95
C THR A 138 15.91 -13.23 -21.13
N ALA A 139 16.53 -12.64 -20.12
CA ALA A 139 17.95 -12.26 -20.18
C ALA A 139 18.94 -13.43 -19.98
N MET A 140 18.48 -14.62 -19.56
CA MET A 140 19.36 -15.78 -19.31
C MET A 140 19.45 -16.81 -20.45
N LEU A 141 18.65 -16.72 -21.52
CA LEU A 141 18.60 -17.77 -22.56
C LEU A 141 19.26 -17.42 -23.91
N LEU A 142 19.87 -16.24 -24.06
CA LEU A 142 20.59 -15.86 -25.29
C LEU A 142 22.13 -15.96 -25.19
N GLY A 143 22.67 -16.43 -24.06
CA GLY A 143 24.12 -16.52 -23.83
C GLY A 143 24.81 -17.82 -24.27
N LEU A 144 24.08 -18.84 -24.74
CA LEU A 144 24.61 -20.21 -24.89
C LEU A 144 24.59 -20.76 -26.32
N GLN A 145 24.73 -19.91 -27.34
CA GLN A 145 24.79 -20.40 -28.72
C GLN A 145 25.97 -19.92 -29.58
N ARG A 146 27.03 -19.38 -28.98
CA ARG A 146 28.23 -19.04 -29.76
C ARG A 146 29.50 -19.46 -29.06
N MET A 147 29.84 -20.75 -29.14
CA MET A 147 31.22 -21.24 -29.29
C MET A 147 31.23 -22.77 -29.43
N ARG A 148 31.22 -23.25 -30.68
CA ARG A 148 32.02 -24.41 -31.12
C ARG A 148 31.80 -24.65 -32.62
N ARG A 149 32.71 -24.12 -33.43
CA ARG A 149 33.19 -24.69 -34.69
C ARG A 149 34.50 -24.00 -35.10
N PHE A 150 35.37 -24.79 -35.73
CA PHE A 150 36.80 -24.57 -36.09
C PHE A 150 37.77 -24.90 -34.95
N ARG A 151 38.63 -25.92 -35.04
CA ARG A 151 39.11 -26.77 -36.14
C ARG A 151 39.17 -28.23 -35.69
#